data_AF-A0A1S3E8X5-F1
#
_entry.id   AF-A0A1S3E8X5-F1
#
_cell.length_a   1.000
_cell.length_b   1.000
_cell.length_c   1.000
_cell.angle_alpha   90.00
_cell.angle_beta   90.00
_cell.angle_gamma   90.00
#
_symmetry.space_group_name_H-M   'P 1'
#
loop_
_entity.id
_entity.type
_entity.pdbx_description
1 polymer ?
#
loop_
_entity_poly.entity_id
_entity_poly.type
_entity_poly.pdbx_seq_one_letter_code
_entity_poly.pdbx_strand_id
1 'polypeptide(L)'
;MATLSLTLNCWSCSSTYAHTSYCATFITPPHTNRYKTCSSAKKSLKKSKREGPEAFVDISDDKFVQNDKLLDTSLNPPSQNVNPIPVPSRSNVLQACIITSGLIAALGTMIRQVSHVASIEGLPILDCSTEVSFGFEMWHLELITGLVVLISSSRYLLLKTWPDFAESSEAANRQVLSSLQPLDYIAVAFLPGISEELLFRGAILPLFGMNWKSIAVASVIFGVLHLGSGRKYSFAIWATFVGLAYGYATVLSSSLAVPMTSHAVNNIIGGLLWRYTSKHK
;
A
#
# COMPACT_ATOMS: atom_id res chain seq x y z
N MET A 1 3.20 -15.16 -3.24
CA MET A 1 1.85 -14.62 -3.44
C MET A 1 1.80 -13.21 -2.88
N ALA A 2 2.02 -12.21 -3.72
CA ALA A 2 2.02 -10.81 -3.30
C ALA A 2 1.52 -9.94 -4.45
N THR A 3 0.86 -8.85 -4.05
CA THR A 3 0.20 -7.83 -4.87
C THR A 3 -1.12 -8.25 -5.55
N LEU A 4 -2.20 -7.68 -5.00
CA LEU A 4 -3.63 -7.82 -5.35
C LEU A 4 -4.25 -9.22 -5.20
N SER A 5 -3.99 -9.90 -4.07
CA SER A 5 -5.10 -10.65 -3.45
C SER A 5 -6.08 -9.63 -2.93
N LEU A 6 -7.15 -9.39 -3.70
CA LEU A 6 -8.43 -8.98 -3.16
C LEU A 6 -8.64 -9.71 -1.83
N THR A 7 -8.85 -8.95 -0.77
CA THR A 7 -9.35 -9.38 0.53
C THR A 7 -10.82 -9.82 0.40
N LEU A 8 -11.07 -10.81 -0.45
CA LEU A 8 -12.29 -11.61 -0.53
C LEU A 8 -11.90 -13.02 -0.10
N ASN A 9 -11.58 -13.16 1.18
CA ASN A 9 -11.73 -14.38 1.99
C ASN A 9 -11.01 -14.15 3.31
N CYS A 10 -11.78 -13.71 4.32
CA CYS A 10 -11.89 -14.37 5.62
C CYS A 10 -12.40 -13.36 6.66
N TRP A 11 -13.70 -13.06 6.63
CA TRP A 11 -14.39 -12.66 7.86
C TRP A 11 -15.77 -13.35 7.88
N SER A 12 -15.75 -14.67 8.05
CA SER A 12 -16.91 -15.42 8.52
C SER A 12 -16.55 -16.12 9.83
N CYS A 13 -17.10 -15.57 10.91
CA CYS A 13 -17.78 -16.28 12.00
C CYS A 13 -17.04 -17.38 12.79
N SER A 14 -16.76 -17.10 14.07
CA SER A 14 -17.21 -17.88 15.25
C SER A 14 -16.77 -17.12 16.51
N SER A 15 -17.66 -16.35 17.15
CA SER A 15 -18.71 -16.74 18.10
C SER A 15 -18.23 -16.71 19.56
N THR A 16 -18.74 -15.75 20.32
CA THR A 16 -19.20 -16.03 21.69
C THR A 16 -20.34 -15.07 22.04
N TYR A 17 -21.37 -15.68 22.60
CA TYR A 17 -22.69 -15.16 22.91
C TYR A 17 -22.69 -13.98 23.90
N ALA A 18 -23.61 -13.04 23.69
CA ALA A 18 -24.47 -12.51 24.75
C ALA A 18 -25.73 -11.89 24.12
N HIS A 19 -26.87 -12.53 24.38
CA HIS A 19 -28.20 -12.01 24.08
C HIS A 19 -28.49 -10.74 24.88
N THR A 20 -29.07 -9.73 24.24
CA THR A 20 -30.32 -9.12 24.76
C THR A 20 -31.00 -8.31 23.66
N SER A 21 -32.26 -8.66 23.44
CA SER A 21 -33.20 -8.02 22.52
C SER A 21 -33.88 -6.87 23.24
N TYR A 22 -33.98 -5.68 22.63
CA TYR A 22 -35.09 -4.76 22.86
C TYR A 22 -35.40 -3.97 21.59
N CYS A 23 -36.67 -4.01 21.22
CA CYS A 23 -37.34 -3.28 20.16
C CYS A 23 -38.11 -2.10 20.79
N ALA A 24 -37.97 -0.88 20.26
CA ALA A 24 -39.01 0.17 20.32
C ALA A 24 -38.63 1.41 19.47
N THR A 25 -39.36 1.54 18.36
CA THR A 25 -40.03 2.69 17.74
C THR A 25 -39.68 4.16 18.11
N PHE A 26 -39.48 4.94 17.04
CA PHE A 26 -39.66 6.39 16.79
C PHE A 26 -40.10 7.36 17.91
N ILE A 27 -39.47 8.55 17.95
CA ILE A 27 -40.03 9.91 17.71
C ILE A 27 -38.91 10.98 17.83
N THR A 28 -38.87 11.94 16.91
CA THR A 28 -38.15 13.24 16.99
C THR A 28 -39.19 14.39 16.93
N PRO A 29 -38.81 15.69 17.06
CA PRO A 29 -38.16 16.44 18.15
C PRO A 29 -39.11 17.63 18.59
N PRO A 30 -38.72 18.73 19.30
CA PRO A 30 -37.80 19.78 18.81
C PRO A 30 -36.94 20.58 19.86
N HIS A 31 -35.84 21.16 19.36
CA HIS A 31 -35.24 22.49 19.61
C HIS A 31 -35.23 23.15 21.03
N THR A 32 -34.03 23.53 21.54
CA THR A 32 -33.65 24.93 21.88
C THR A 32 -32.25 25.08 22.53
N ASN A 33 -31.59 26.18 22.17
CA ASN A 33 -30.29 26.72 22.63
C ASN A 33 -30.14 26.93 24.16
N ARG A 34 -28.93 26.70 24.70
CA ARG A 34 -28.11 27.74 25.40
C ARG A 34 -26.75 27.23 25.92
N TYR A 35 -25.72 28.06 25.72
CA TYR A 35 -24.38 27.98 26.31
C TYR A 35 -24.38 28.18 27.85
N LYS A 36 -23.47 27.51 28.58
CA LYS A 36 -22.47 28.13 29.51
C LYS A 36 -21.58 27.11 30.27
N THR A 37 -20.30 27.47 30.27
CA THR A 37 -19.10 27.17 31.10
C THR A 37 -19.19 26.69 32.57
N CYS A 38 -18.25 25.81 32.98
CA CYS A 38 -17.30 25.86 34.15
C CYS A 38 -16.69 24.44 34.34
N SER A 39 -15.38 24.15 34.34
CA SER A 39 -14.20 24.54 35.16
C SER A 39 -14.13 23.96 36.59
N SER A 40 -12.97 23.30 36.84
CA SER A 40 -12.32 22.89 38.11
C SER A 40 -12.89 21.64 38.82
N ALA A 41 -12.10 20.72 39.40
CA ALA A 41 -10.89 20.91 40.19
C ALA A 41 -9.96 19.67 40.28
N LYS A 42 -8.70 19.98 40.63
CA LYS A 42 -7.56 19.10 40.93
C LYS A 42 -7.72 18.30 42.22
N LYS A 43 -7.02 17.15 42.34
CA LYS A 43 -6.31 16.76 43.57
C LYS A 43 -5.13 15.82 43.29
N SER A 44 -3.98 16.22 43.83
CA SER A 44 -2.67 15.54 43.89
C SER A 44 -2.44 15.05 45.32
N LEU A 45 -1.69 13.95 45.51
CA LEU A 45 -0.89 13.56 46.68
C LEU A 45 -0.33 12.13 46.45
N LYS A 46 0.76 11.63 47.03
CA LYS A 46 2.16 12.05 47.23
C LYS A 46 2.90 10.77 47.73
N LYS A 47 4.06 10.50 47.12
CA LYS A 47 5.26 9.71 47.52
C LYS A 47 5.31 9.07 48.93
N SER A 48 5.85 7.84 49.01
CA SER A 48 6.57 7.31 50.20
C SER A 48 7.69 6.32 49.81
N LYS A 49 8.85 6.43 50.48
CA LYS A 49 10.12 5.68 50.34
C LYS A 49 10.60 5.35 51.78
N ARG A 50 11.17 4.15 52.02
CA ARG A 50 12.06 3.73 53.14
C ARG A 50 12.51 2.27 52.83
N GLU A 51 13.79 1.86 52.66
CA GLU A 51 14.98 1.76 53.56
C GLU A 51 14.69 0.96 54.85
N GLY A 52 15.39 -0.10 55.29
CA GLY A 52 16.63 -0.88 54.99
C GLY A 52 16.60 -2.17 55.87
N PRO A 53 17.69 -2.69 56.50
CA PRO A 53 18.94 -3.31 55.99
C PRO A 53 19.35 -4.64 56.71
N GLU A 54 20.63 -5.08 56.53
CA GLU A 54 21.48 -6.00 57.35
C GLU A 54 21.60 -7.49 56.92
N ALA A 55 22.70 -8.25 57.04
CA ALA A 55 24.15 -8.13 57.31
C ALA A 55 24.74 -9.58 57.14
N PHE A 56 25.85 -9.82 56.43
CA PHE A 56 27.27 -10.02 56.87
C PHE A 56 27.71 -11.46 57.28
N VAL A 57 29.00 -11.76 57.00
CA VAL A 57 29.91 -12.87 57.44
C VAL A 57 30.01 -14.14 56.55
N ASP A 58 31.14 -14.84 56.28
CA ASP A 58 32.61 -14.64 56.06
C ASP A 58 33.29 -16.06 55.97
N ILE A 59 34.50 -16.15 55.39
CA ILE A 59 35.60 -17.18 55.53
C ILE A 59 35.45 -18.57 54.86
N SER A 60 36.15 -18.88 53.75
CA SER A 60 37.52 -19.44 53.52
C SER A 60 37.69 -20.97 53.65
N ASP A 61 38.22 -21.65 52.62
CA ASP A 61 39.53 -22.35 52.66
C ASP A 61 39.88 -23.13 51.36
N ASP A 62 41.18 -23.13 51.07
CA ASP A 62 41.90 -23.66 49.91
C ASP A 62 41.88 -25.20 49.76
N LYS A 63 42.01 -25.68 48.51
CA LYS A 63 43.03 -26.70 48.13
C LYS A 63 43.21 -26.87 46.62
N PHE A 64 44.47 -26.72 46.23
CA PHE A 64 45.08 -26.92 44.92
C PHE A 64 45.22 -28.41 44.59
N VAL A 65 44.67 -28.91 43.47
CA VAL A 65 45.22 -30.07 42.72
C VAL A 65 44.89 -29.90 41.23
N GLN A 66 45.95 -29.75 40.45
CA GLN A 66 45.98 -29.71 39.00
C GLN A 66 45.82 -31.13 38.43
N ASN A 67 44.95 -31.31 37.44
CA ASN A 67 45.00 -32.45 36.53
C ASN A 67 44.48 -32.05 35.14
N ASP A 68 45.41 -31.99 34.20
CA ASP A 68 45.17 -31.82 32.78
C ASP A 68 44.49 -33.06 32.20
N LYS A 69 43.33 -32.88 31.54
CA LYS A 69 42.93 -33.67 30.36
C LYS A 69 41.63 -33.14 29.72
N LEU A 70 41.78 -32.66 28.48
CA LEU A 70 40.93 -33.00 27.33
C LEU A 70 39.41 -33.00 27.56
N LEU A 71 38.72 -31.90 27.18
CA LEU A 71 37.60 -31.88 26.22
C LEU A 71 37.00 -30.46 26.14
N ASP A 72 37.61 -29.56 25.35
CA ASP A 72 36.98 -28.27 25.04
C ASP A 72 35.80 -28.48 24.08
N THR A 73 34.63 -28.69 24.65
CA THR A 73 33.35 -28.52 23.94
C THR A 73 33.07 -27.03 23.86
N SER A 74 33.62 -26.39 22.82
CA SER A 74 33.22 -25.04 22.42
C SER A 74 31.74 -25.04 22.06
N LEU A 75 30.91 -24.51 22.95
CA LEU A 75 29.53 -24.16 22.71
C LEU A 75 29.47 -23.06 21.63
N ASN A 76 29.37 -23.45 20.36
CA ASN A 76 28.86 -22.55 19.34
C ASN A 76 27.38 -22.26 19.66
N PRO A 77 26.94 -20.99 19.77
CA PRO A 77 25.51 -20.71 19.76
C PRO A 77 24.96 -21.16 18.39
N PRO A 78 23.75 -21.73 18.34
CA PRO A 78 23.19 -22.18 17.07
C PRO A 78 23.10 -20.98 16.14
N SER A 79 23.76 -21.08 14.98
CA SER A 79 23.50 -20.18 13.87
C SER A 79 22.00 -20.20 13.64
N GLN A 80 21.36 -19.06 13.87
CA GLN A 80 20.02 -18.86 13.35
C GLN A 80 20.16 -18.95 11.84
N ASN A 81 19.85 -20.12 11.29
CA ASN A 81 19.47 -20.29 9.91
C ASN A 81 18.21 -19.44 9.71
N VAL A 82 18.42 -18.14 9.55
CA VAL A 82 17.45 -17.27 8.92
C VAL A 82 17.39 -17.77 7.50
N ASN A 83 16.52 -18.75 7.24
CA ASN A 83 16.20 -19.17 5.90
C ASN A 83 15.90 -17.89 5.11
N PRO A 84 16.71 -17.55 4.09
CA PRO A 84 16.45 -16.36 3.29
C PRO A 84 15.03 -16.48 2.76
N ILE A 85 14.22 -15.42 2.90
CA ILE A 85 12.88 -15.37 2.33
C ILE A 85 13.01 -15.80 0.86
N PRO A 86 12.31 -16.87 0.41
CA PRO A 86 12.50 -17.38 -0.94
C PRO A 86 12.18 -16.30 -1.96
N VAL A 87 13.18 -15.88 -2.73
CA VAL A 87 12.98 -14.99 -3.87
C VAL A 87 12.14 -15.75 -4.91
N PRO A 88 11.00 -15.20 -5.37
CA PRO A 88 10.17 -15.89 -6.33
C PRO A 88 10.89 -16.06 -7.66
N SER A 89 10.70 -17.22 -8.31
CA SER A 89 11.27 -17.47 -9.63
C SER A 89 10.72 -16.49 -10.67
N ARG A 90 11.51 -16.23 -11.72
CA ARG A 90 11.14 -15.36 -12.85
C ARG A 90 9.78 -15.72 -13.44
N SER A 91 9.52 -17.02 -13.67
CA SER A 91 8.26 -17.52 -14.22
C SER A 91 7.07 -17.21 -13.31
N ASN A 92 7.24 -17.38 -12.00
CA ASN A 92 6.18 -17.14 -11.03
C ASN A 92 5.84 -15.65 -10.93
N VAL A 93 6.84 -14.77 -10.99
CA VAL A 93 6.62 -13.31 -11.02
C VAL A 93 5.87 -12.90 -12.28
N LEU A 94 6.34 -13.34 -13.45
CA LEU A 94 5.72 -12.99 -14.73
C LEU A 94 4.29 -13.54 -14.83
N GLN A 95 4.07 -14.80 -14.45
CA GLN A 95 2.76 -15.41 -14.45
C GLN A 95 1.80 -14.70 -13.49
N ALA A 96 2.24 -14.37 -12.28
CA ALA A 96 1.43 -13.60 -11.34
C ALA A 96 1.07 -12.22 -11.89
N CYS A 97 2.03 -11.53 -12.51
CA CYS A 97 1.81 -10.22 -13.13
C CYS A 97 0.78 -10.31 -14.27
N ILE A 98 0.93 -11.28 -15.18
CA ILE A 98 0.01 -11.49 -16.32
C ILE A 98 -1.40 -11.81 -15.82
N ILE A 99 -1.56 -12.78 -14.92
CA ILE A 99 -2.87 -13.19 -14.42
C ILE A 99 -3.54 -12.04 -13.68
N THR A 100 -2.83 -11.39 -12.77
CA THR A 100 -3.39 -10.31 -11.94
C THR A 100 -3.79 -9.11 -12.81
N SER A 101 -2.92 -8.70 -13.74
CA SER A 101 -3.22 -7.59 -14.65
C SER A 101 -4.38 -7.94 -15.58
N GLY A 102 -4.46 -9.18 -16.07
CA GLY A 102 -5.59 -9.66 -16.87
C GLY A 102 -6.91 -9.59 -16.12
N LEU A 103 -6.93 -10.03 -14.86
CA LEU A 103 -8.13 -9.97 -14.01
C LEU A 103 -8.54 -8.52 -13.69
N ILE A 104 -7.57 -7.65 -13.37
CA ILE A 104 -7.84 -6.23 -13.10
C ILE A 104 -8.38 -5.54 -14.36
N ALA A 105 -7.79 -5.79 -15.53
CA ALA A 105 -8.28 -5.25 -16.79
C ALA A 105 -9.70 -5.72 -17.09
N ALA A 106 -9.97 -7.03 -16.94
CA ALA A 106 -11.30 -7.60 -17.13
C ALA A 106 -12.33 -7.01 -16.16
N LEU A 107 -11.96 -6.83 -14.88
CA LEU A 107 -12.83 -6.19 -13.90
C LEU A 107 -13.12 -4.73 -14.28
N GLY A 108 -12.10 -3.97 -14.66
CA GLY A 108 -12.25 -2.57 -15.09
C GLY A 108 -13.17 -2.44 -16.30
N THR A 109 -12.96 -3.27 -17.32
CA THR A 109 -13.81 -3.26 -18.52
C THR A 109 -15.24 -3.70 -18.20
N MET A 110 -15.44 -4.74 -17.38
CA MET A 110 -16.76 -5.18 -16.96
C MET A 110 -17.50 -4.08 -16.19
N ILE A 111 -16.86 -3.45 -15.20
CA ILE A 111 -17.48 -2.35 -14.44
C ILE A 111 -17.88 -1.21 -15.37
N ARG A 112 -16.98 -0.78 -16.27
CA ARG A 112 -17.24 0.28 -17.24
C ARG A 112 -18.40 -0.04 -18.18
N GLN A 113 -18.50 -1.27 -18.70
CA GLN A 113 -19.57 -1.65 -19.62
C GLN A 113 -20.90 -1.81 -18.88
N VAL A 114 -20.91 -2.43 -17.72
CA VAL A 114 -22.12 -2.63 -16.91
C VAL A 114 -22.65 -1.28 -16.40
N SER A 115 -21.80 -0.36 -15.97
CA SER A 115 -22.22 0.99 -15.55
C SER A 115 -22.86 1.75 -16.70
N HIS A 116 -22.26 1.67 -17.89
CA HIS A 116 -22.76 2.32 -19.08
C HIS A 116 -24.13 1.77 -19.49
N VAL A 117 -24.26 0.44 -19.60
CA VAL A 117 -25.53 -0.21 -19.93
C VAL A 117 -26.60 0.10 -18.88
N ALA A 118 -26.27 0.03 -17.60
CA ALA A 118 -27.22 0.36 -16.53
C ALA A 118 -27.71 1.82 -16.61
N SER A 119 -26.81 2.77 -16.92
CA SER A 119 -27.17 4.18 -17.06
C SER A 119 -28.07 4.44 -18.26
N ILE A 120 -27.83 3.80 -19.42
CA ILE A 120 -28.69 3.98 -20.60
C ILE A 120 -30.08 3.35 -20.42
N GLU A 121 -30.19 2.28 -19.63
CA GLU A 121 -31.46 1.64 -19.25
C GLU A 121 -32.23 2.45 -18.17
N GLY A 122 -31.71 3.61 -17.76
CA GLY A 122 -32.38 4.51 -16.83
C GLY A 122 -32.23 4.15 -15.35
N LEU A 123 -31.33 3.23 -15.00
CA LEU A 123 -30.99 3.00 -13.59
C LEU A 123 -30.28 4.25 -13.02
N PRO A 124 -30.47 4.56 -11.73
CA PRO A 124 -29.89 5.75 -11.10
C PRO A 124 -28.39 5.57 -10.78
N ILE A 125 -27.61 5.18 -11.79
CA ILE A 125 -26.15 5.01 -11.72
C ILE A 125 -25.52 6.16 -12.48
N LEU A 126 -24.59 6.86 -11.84
CA LEU A 126 -23.78 7.86 -12.50
C LEU A 126 -22.76 7.16 -13.41
N ASP A 127 -22.78 7.48 -14.71
CA ASP A 127 -21.81 6.98 -15.67
C ASP A 127 -21.25 8.12 -16.54
N CYS A 128 -20.03 8.57 -16.21
CA CYS A 128 -19.27 9.48 -17.06
C CYS A 128 -18.27 8.73 -17.96
N SER A 129 -18.45 7.43 -18.20
CA SER A 129 -17.46 6.61 -18.90
C SER A 129 -17.22 7.09 -20.33
N THR A 130 -18.24 7.64 -20.99
CA THR A 130 -18.18 8.21 -22.34
C THR A 130 -17.32 9.47 -22.44
N GLU A 131 -17.14 10.21 -21.34
CA GLU A 131 -16.24 11.37 -21.28
C GLU A 131 -14.76 10.95 -21.30
N VAL A 132 -14.46 9.69 -21.00
CA VAL A 132 -13.10 9.17 -20.95
C VAL A 132 -12.86 8.25 -22.15
N SER A 133 -12.10 8.76 -23.12
CA SER A 133 -11.78 8.04 -24.35
C SER A 133 -10.47 7.24 -24.27
N PHE A 134 -10.21 6.42 -25.28
CA PHE A 134 -8.89 5.82 -25.54
C PHE A 134 -8.08 6.65 -26.55
N GLY A 135 -8.57 7.83 -26.94
CA GLY A 135 -7.98 8.67 -27.98
C GLY A 135 -6.64 9.28 -27.55
N PHE A 136 -5.83 9.63 -28.54
CA PHE A 136 -4.54 10.26 -28.32
C PHE A 136 -4.37 11.49 -29.22
N GLU A 137 -3.96 12.60 -28.63
CA GLU A 137 -3.69 13.87 -29.29
C GLU A 137 -2.25 14.31 -29.01
N MET A 138 -1.66 15.13 -29.88
CA MET A 138 -0.23 15.48 -29.76
C MET A 138 0.12 16.23 -28.46
N TRP A 139 -0.79 17.06 -27.95
CA TRP A 139 -0.58 17.79 -26.70
C TRP A 139 -0.55 16.86 -25.47
N HIS A 140 -1.09 15.64 -25.57
CA HIS A 140 -0.95 14.63 -24.52
C HIS A 140 0.51 14.28 -24.22
N LEU A 141 1.42 14.44 -25.20
CA LEU A 141 2.86 14.20 -24.98
C LEU A 141 3.46 15.14 -23.95
N GLU A 142 3.04 16.42 -23.94
CA GLU A 142 3.48 17.39 -22.94
C GLU A 142 3.01 16.98 -21.55
N LEU A 143 1.74 16.58 -21.43
CA LEU A 143 1.15 16.14 -20.17
C LEU A 143 1.81 14.84 -19.66
N ILE A 144 2.03 13.85 -20.53
CA ILE A 144 2.75 12.61 -20.19
C ILE A 144 4.17 12.94 -19.72
N THR A 145 4.88 13.81 -20.44
CA THR A 145 6.25 14.20 -20.08
C THR A 145 6.27 14.89 -18.71
N GLY A 146 5.34 15.81 -18.47
CA GLY A 146 5.19 16.49 -17.18
C GLY A 146 4.92 15.53 -16.03
N LEU A 147 4.01 14.55 -16.22
CA LEU A 147 3.72 13.51 -15.24
C LEU A 147 4.92 12.62 -14.97
N VAL A 148 5.62 12.18 -16.03
CA VAL A 148 6.80 11.33 -15.89
C VAL A 148 7.88 12.02 -15.08
N VAL A 149 8.15 13.31 -15.35
CA VAL A 149 9.11 14.12 -14.59
C VAL A 149 8.63 14.31 -13.15
N LEU A 150 7.38 14.69 -12.93
CA LEU A 150 6.80 14.92 -11.60
C LEU A 150 6.90 13.67 -10.72
N ILE A 151 6.42 12.53 -11.21
CA ILE A 151 6.40 11.28 -10.46
C ILE A 151 7.82 10.74 -10.25
N SER A 152 8.69 10.78 -11.26
CA SER A 152 10.06 10.29 -11.12
C SER A 152 10.89 11.13 -10.15
N SER A 153 10.80 12.46 -10.24
CA SER A 153 11.51 13.38 -9.33
C SER A 153 10.97 13.28 -7.90
N SER A 154 9.65 13.23 -7.72
CA SER A 154 9.03 13.05 -6.40
C SER A 154 9.45 11.73 -5.78
N ARG A 155 9.42 10.63 -6.54
CA ARG A 155 9.89 9.32 -6.06
C ARG A 155 11.35 9.38 -5.64
N TYR A 156 12.21 9.98 -6.47
CA TYR A 156 13.63 10.13 -6.14
C TYR A 156 13.84 10.89 -4.83
N LEU A 157 13.14 12.01 -4.63
CA LEU A 157 13.20 12.78 -3.39
C LEU A 157 12.74 11.94 -2.19
N LEU A 158 11.60 11.25 -2.29
CA LEU A 158 11.08 10.42 -1.20
C LEU A 158 12.02 9.26 -0.85
N LEU A 159 12.69 8.66 -1.84
CA LEU A 159 13.71 7.63 -1.60
C LEU A 159 14.93 8.17 -0.83
N LYS A 160 15.19 9.48 -0.89
CA LYS A 160 16.31 10.13 -0.18
C LYS A 160 15.91 10.70 1.18
N THR A 161 14.68 11.17 1.33
CA THR A 161 14.25 11.93 2.51
C THR A 161 13.34 11.15 3.45
N TRP A 162 12.68 10.08 2.99
CA TRP A 162 11.72 9.33 3.81
C TRP A 162 12.14 7.84 3.95
N PRO A 163 12.79 7.47 5.07
CA PRO A 163 13.30 6.11 5.28
C PRO A 163 12.25 5.01 5.16
N ASP A 164 11.05 5.20 5.73
CA ASP A 164 9.97 4.20 5.62
C ASP A 164 9.51 3.99 4.19
N PHE A 165 9.48 5.05 3.37
CA PHE A 165 9.15 4.91 1.95
C PHE A 165 10.25 4.17 1.20
N ALA A 166 11.52 4.49 1.49
CA ALA A 166 12.67 3.84 0.88
C ALA A 166 12.72 2.34 1.19
N GLU A 167 12.54 1.95 2.45
CA GLU A 167 12.50 0.55 2.88
C GLU A 167 11.32 -0.19 2.26
N SER A 168 10.12 0.41 2.28
CA SER A 168 8.93 -0.19 1.69
C SER A 168 9.07 -0.35 0.17
N SER A 169 9.69 0.61 -0.52
CA SER A 169 9.96 0.55 -1.96
C SER A 169 11.00 -0.51 -2.29
N GLU A 170 12.05 -0.65 -1.48
CA GLU A 170 13.07 -1.67 -1.64
C GLU A 170 12.49 -3.08 -1.45
N ALA A 171 11.65 -3.29 -0.42
CA ALA A 171 10.98 -4.56 -0.19
C ALA A 171 10.09 -4.97 -1.39
N ALA A 172 9.28 -4.05 -1.90
CA ALA A 172 8.42 -4.29 -3.06
C ALA A 172 9.25 -4.57 -4.33
N ASN A 173 10.27 -3.76 -4.61
CA ASN A 173 11.13 -3.95 -5.78
C ASN A 173 11.92 -5.26 -5.69
N ARG A 174 12.44 -5.65 -4.51
CA ARG A 174 13.12 -6.94 -4.34
C ARG A 174 12.20 -8.12 -4.63
N GLN A 175 10.94 -8.04 -4.24
CA GLN A 175 9.99 -9.12 -4.47
C GLN A 175 9.66 -9.31 -5.95
N VAL A 176 9.54 -8.22 -6.71
CA VAL A 176 9.11 -8.28 -8.11
C VAL A 176 10.29 -8.31 -9.08
N LEU A 177 11.33 -7.50 -8.86
CA LEU A 177 12.33 -7.19 -9.89
C LEU A 177 13.63 -8.01 -9.78
N SER A 178 13.87 -8.68 -8.65
CA SER A 178 15.15 -9.35 -8.39
C SER A 178 15.43 -10.55 -9.30
N SER A 179 14.40 -11.33 -9.66
CA SER A 179 14.53 -12.50 -10.54
C SER A 179 14.36 -12.18 -12.03
N LEU A 180 14.11 -10.91 -12.37
CA LEU A 180 13.75 -10.47 -13.72
C LEU A 180 14.95 -10.03 -14.56
N GLN A 181 14.90 -10.36 -15.85
CA GLN A 181 15.81 -9.85 -16.87
C GLN A 181 15.43 -8.41 -17.28
N PRO A 182 16.34 -7.62 -17.87
CA PRO A 182 16.04 -6.23 -18.22
C PRO A 182 14.82 -6.07 -19.14
N LEU A 183 14.63 -6.98 -20.10
CA LEU A 183 13.49 -6.93 -21.01
C LEU A 183 12.15 -7.22 -20.31
N ASP A 184 12.17 -8.01 -19.23
CA ASP A 184 10.95 -8.32 -18.46
C ASP A 184 10.35 -7.07 -17.81
N TYR A 185 11.18 -6.03 -17.58
CA TYR A 185 10.76 -4.79 -16.93
C TYR A 185 9.72 -4.06 -17.78
N ILE A 186 9.78 -4.22 -19.10
CA ILE A 186 8.79 -3.67 -20.03
C ILE A 186 7.43 -4.34 -19.74
N ALA A 187 7.38 -5.68 -19.73
CA ALA A 187 6.14 -6.40 -19.49
C ALA A 187 5.54 -6.08 -18.11
N VAL A 188 6.34 -6.14 -17.04
CA VAL A 188 5.86 -5.88 -15.68
C VAL A 188 5.59 -4.40 -15.39
N ALA A 189 5.96 -3.49 -16.27
CA ALA A 189 5.59 -2.08 -16.18
C ALA A 189 4.30 -1.77 -16.96
N PHE A 190 4.18 -2.28 -18.18
CA PHE A 190 3.01 -2.04 -19.04
C PHE A 190 1.76 -2.78 -18.57
N LEU A 191 1.88 -4.03 -18.12
CA LEU A 191 0.75 -4.83 -17.67
C LEU A 191 -0.05 -4.14 -16.53
N PRO A 192 0.57 -3.77 -15.40
CA PRO A 192 -0.13 -3.01 -14.36
C PRO A 192 -0.48 -1.59 -14.83
N GLY A 193 0.42 -0.92 -15.58
CA GLY A 193 0.18 0.44 -16.08
C GLY A 193 -1.05 0.56 -16.98
N ILE A 194 -1.42 -0.49 -17.71
CA ILE A 194 -2.67 -0.51 -18.50
C ILE A 194 -3.84 -1.00 -17.65
N SER A 195 -3.69 -2.14 -16.98
CA SER A 195 -4.80 -2.79 -16.29
C SER A 195 -5.33 -1.97 -15.11
N GLU A 196 -4.45 -1.40 -14.30
CA GLU A 196 -4.85 -0.57 -13.16
C GLU A 196 -5.54 0.71 -13.65
N GLU A 197 -5.02 1.36 -14.70
CA GLU A 197 -5.66 2.57 -15.22
C GLU A 197 -7.02 2.29 -15.88
N LEU A 198 -7.19 1.13 -16.53
CA LEU A 198 -8.52 0.67 -16.99
C LEU A 198 -9.51 0.58 -15.82
N LEU A 199 -9.10 0.01 -14.69
CA LEU A 199 -9.96 -0.12 -13.52
C LEU A 199 -10.21 1.24 -12.85
N PHE A 200 -9.17 1.97 -12.49
CA PHE A 200 -9.29 3.16 -11.65
C PHE A 200 -9.76 4.39 -12.42
N ARG A 201 -9.21 4.62 -13.62
CA ARG A 201 -9.50 5.84 -14.42
C ARG A 201 -10.56 5.55 -15.46
N GLY A 202 -10.62 4.33 -15.97
CA GLY A 202 -11.60 3.92 -16.97
C GLY A 202 -12.97 3.54 -16.40
N ALA A 203 -13.03 3.11 -15.13
CA ALA A 203 -14.26 2.61 -14.51
C ALA A 203 -14.59 3.30 -13.17
N ILE A 204 -13.73 3.18 -12.16
CA ILE A 204 -14.02 3.69 -10.80
C ILE A 204 -14.19 5.20 -10.78
N LEU A 205 -13.28 5.96 -11.38
CA LEU A 205 -13.37 7.42 -11.38
C LEU A 205 -14.66 7.90 -12.09
N PRO A 206 -14.97 7.47 -13.33
CA PRO A 206 -16.22 7.85 -14.01
C PRO A 206 -17.51 7.45 -13.27
N LEU A 207 -17.50 6.36 -12.51
CA LEU A 207 -18.63 5.94 -11.66
C LEU A 207 -18.96 6.94 -10.54
N PHE A 208 -17.94 7.64 -10.04
CA PHE A 208 -18.12 8.72 -9.08
C PHE A 208 -18.19 10.10 -9.76
N GLY A 209 -18.06 10.17 -11.08
CA GLY A 209 -18.04 11.37 -11.90
C GLY A 209 -16.64 11.89 -12.27
N MET A 210 -16.59 12.93 -13.09
CA MET A 210 -15.35 13.53 -13.60
C MET A 210 -14.95 14.81 -12.86
N ASN A 211 -14.90 14.76 -11.52
CA ASN A 211 -14.62 15.93 -10.69
C ASN A 211 -13.57 15.66 -9.59
N TRP A 212 -13.17 16.72 -8.88
CA TRP A 212 -12.11 16.64 -7.86
C TRP A 212 -12.42 15.67 -6.71
N LYS A 213 -13.70 15.51 -6.32
CA LYS A 213 -14.09 14.56 -5.26
C LYS A 213 -13.91 13.13 -5.73
N SER A 214 -14.29 12.84 -6.97
CA SER A 214 -14.14 11.54 -7.62
C SER A 214 -12.66 11.17 -7.78
N ILE A 215 -11.83 12.14 -8.19
CA ILE A 215 -10.37 11.99 -8.20
C ILE A 215 -9.87 11.61 -6.80
N ALA A 216 -10.26 12.35 -5.76
CA ALA A 216 -9.82 12.07 -4.39
C ALA A 216 -10.22 10.68 -3.92
N VAL A 217 -11.48 10.27 -4.12
CA VAL A 217 -12.00 8.95 -3.73
C VAL A 217 -11.26 7.83 -4.45
N ALA A 218 -11.17 7.88 -5.79
CA ALA A 218 -10.49 6.86 -6.58
C ALA A 218 -9.00 6.74 -6.18
N SER A 219 -8.35 7.87 -5.89
CA SER A 219 -6.94 7.92 -5.47
C SER A 219 -6.70 7.32 -4.09
N VAL A 220 -7.61 7.57 -3.13
CA VAL A 220 -7.54 6.97 -1.79
C VAL A 220 -7.76 5.46 -1.87
N ILE A 221 -8.75 4.99 -2.65
CA ILE A 221 -8.96 3.56 -2.87
C ILE A 221 -7.72 2.92 -3.48
N PHE A 222 -7.14 3.56 -4.51
CA PHE A 222 -5.89 3.11 -5.13
C PHE A 222 -4.75 3.01 -4.09
N GLY A 223 -4.55 4.04 -3.27
CA GLY A 223 -3.52 4.05 -2.24
C GLY A 223 -3.71 2.97 -1.17
N VAL A 224 -4.94 2.78 -0.69
CA VAL A 224 -5.27 1.74 0.31
C VAL A 224 -5.00 0.33 -0.25
N LEU A 225 -5.33 0.07 -1.52
CA LEU A 225 -5.05 -1.22 -2.16
C LEU A 225 -3.54 -1.49 -2.35
N HIS A 226 -2.71 -0.47 -2.20
CA HIS A 226 -1.26 -0.60 -2.17
C HIS A 226 -0.68 -0.93 -0.78
N LEU A 227 -1.52 -1.09 0.25
CA LEU A 227 -1.10 -1.69 1.52
C LEU A 227 -0.90 -3.21 1.36
N GLY A 228 -0.11 -3.80 2.26
CA GLY A 228 0.14 -5.24 2.31
C GLY A 228 1.37 -5.70 1.53
N SER A 229 1.67 -7.01 1.62
CA SER A 229 2.86 -7.64 1.04
C SER A 229 4.19 -6.98 1.47
N GLY A 230 4.28 -6.56 2.74
CA GLY A 230 5.47 -5.87 3.27
C GLY A 230 5.52 -4.37 2.99
N ARG A 231 4.51 -3.79 2.31
CA ARG A 231 4.43 -2.35 2.06
C ARG A 231 3.87 -1.59 3.27
N LYS A 232 4.56 -0.51 3.65
CA LYS A 232 4.22 0.39 4.77
C LYS A 232 3.18 1.44 4.34
N TYR A 233 2.60 2.15 5.32
CA TYR A 233 1.69 3.28 5.07
C TYR A 233 2.32 4.39 4.19
N SER A 234 3.63 4.59 4.29
CA SER A 234 4.37 5.51 3.41
C SER A 234 4.17 5.21 1.92
N PHE A 235 4.10 3.92 1.56
CA PHE A 235 3.86 3.50 0.18
C PHE A 235 2.41 3.75 -0.24
N ALA A 236 1.44 3.56 0.65
CA ALA A 236 0.04 3.89 0.37
C ALA A 236 -0.19 5.40 0.18
N ILE A 237 0.49 6.23 0.97
CA ILE A 237 0.46 7.70 0.81
C ILE A 237 1.04 8.09 -0.54
N TRP A 238 2.20 7.51 -0.90
CA TRP A 238 2.79 7.71 -2.23
C TRP A 238 1.86 7.27 -3.36
N ALA A 239 1.28 6.06 -3.26
CA ALA A 239 0.34 5.55 -4.25
C ALA A 239 -0.91 6.44 -4.33
N THR A 240 -1.40 7.02 -3.23
CA THR A 240 -2.49 8.00 -3.24
C THR A 240 -2.10 9.26 -4.01
N PHE A 241 -0.88 9.77 -3.82
CA PHE A 241 -0.38 10.94 -4.56
C PHE A 241 -0.30 10.68 -6.08
N VAL A 242 0.27 9.53 -6.47
CA VAL A 242 0.29 9.09 -7.88
C VAL A 242 -1.15 8.92 -8.40
N GLY A 243 -2.02 8.37 -7.55
CA GLY A 243 -3.47 8.35 -7.64
C GLY A 243 -4.04 9.66 -8.17
N LEU A 244 -3.80 10.73 -7.40
CA LEU A 244 -4.29 12.07 -7.65
C LEU A 244 -3.73 12.64 -8.95
N ALA A 245 -2.43 12.46 -9.20
CA ALA A 245 -1.77 13.00 -10.39
C ALA A 245 -2.37 12.41 -11.69
N TYR A 246 -2.49 11.09 -11.78
CA TYR A 246 -3.08 10.44 -12.97
C TYR A 246 -4.60 10.64 -13.05
N GLY A 247 -5.29 10.73 -11.91
CA GLY A 247 -6.72 11.08 -11.90
C GLY A 247 -6.98 12.49 -12.44
N TYR A 248 -6.19 13.47 -11.99
CA TYR A 248 -6.24 14.83 -12.53
C TYR A 248 -5.90 14.86 -14.02
N ALA A 249 -4.85 14.15 -14.43
CA ALA A 249 -4.48 14.06 -15.85
C ALA A 249 -5.60 13.47 -16.71
N THR A 250 -6.31 12.45 -16.22
CA THR A 250 -7.43 11.82 -16.91
C THR A 250 -8.58 12.81 -17.12
N VAL A 251 -8.94 13.59 -16.09
CA VAL A 251 -9.99 14.61 -16.19
C VAL A 251 -9.56 15.73 -17.14
N LEU A 252 -8.29 16.13 -17.09
CA LEU A 252 -7.76 17.18 -17.97
C LEU A 252 -7.71 16.75 -19.44
N SER A 253 -7.29 15.52 -19.72
CA SER A 253 -7.11 15.02 -21.09
C SER A 253 -8.31 14.27 -21.66
N SER A 254 -9.30 13.91 -20.84
CA SER A 254 -10.43 13.07 -21.27
C SER A 254 -9.96 11.79 -21.99
N SER A 255 -8.81 11.27 -21.58
CA SER A 255 -8.12 10.16 -22.26
C SER A 255 -7.41 9.25 -21.27
N LEU A 256 -7.60 7.94 -21.43
CA LEU A 256 -6.87 6.90 -20.69
C LEU A 256 -5.45 6.66 -21.20
N ALA A 257 -5.14 7.05 -22.43
CA ALA A 257 -3.80 6.86 -22.98
C ALA A 257 -2.76 7.64 -22.13
N VAL A 258 -3.12 8.84 -21.68
CA VAL A 258 -2.26 9.69 -20.84
C VAL A 258 -1.83 9.01 -19.53
N PRO A 259 -2.75 8.63 -18.62
CA PRO A 259 -2.37 7.96 -17.38
C PRO A 259 -1.73 6.59 -17.62
N MET A 260 -2.17 5.81 -18.61
CA MET A 260 -1.58 4.50 -18.94
C MET A 260 -0.11 4.60 -19.34
N THR A 261 0.18 5.48 -20.29
CA THR A 261 1.55 5.69 -20.77
C THR A 261 2.41 6.27 -19.66
N SER A 262 1.92 7.26 -18.91
CA SER A 262 2.66 7.85 -17.80
C SER A 262 3.00 6.80 -16.74
N HIS A 263 2.03 6.00 -16.33
CA HIS A 263 2.20 4.93 -15.35
C HIS A 263 3.22 3.89 -15.83
N ALA A 264 3.07 3.36 -17.04
CA ALA A 264 4.01 2.38 -17.59
C ALA A 264 5.45 2.94 -17.66
N VAL A 265 5.62 4.17 -18.15
CA VAL A 265 6.95 4.81 -18.27
C VAL A 265 7.56 5.06 -16.89
N ASN A 266 6.79 5.54 -15.91
CA ASN A 266 7.27 5.73 -14.55
C ASN A 266 7.69 4.41 -13.88
N ASN A 267 6.99 3.31 -14.16
CA ASN A 267 7.37 1.98 -13.69
C ASN A 267 8.66 1.49 -14.34
N ILE A 268 8.85 1.72 -15.65
CA ILE A 268 10.11 1.38 -16.36
C ILE A 268 11.28 2.16 -15.74
N ILE A 269 11.19 3.48 -15.67
CA ILE A 269 12.23 4.34 -15.07
C ILE A 269 12.51 3.87 -13.66
N GLY A 270 11.45 3.60 -12.90
CA GLY A 270 11.55 3.17 -11.52
C GLY A 270 12.26 1.83 -11.34
N GLY A 271 11.99 0.86 -12.21
CA GLY A 271 12.66 -0.44 -12.21
C GLY A 271 14.11 -0.34 -12.66
N LEU A 272 14.38 0.40 -13.74
CA LEU A 272 15.75 0.60 -14.25
C LEU A 272 16.65 1.29 -13.22
N LEU A 273 16.17 2.36 -12.58
CA LEU A 273 16.89 3.04 -11.51
C LEU A 273 17.19 2.09 -10.34
N TRP A 274 16.20 1.31 -9.91
CA TRP A 274 16.40 0.32 -8.85
C TRP A 274 17.49 -0.69 -9.23
N ARG A 275 17.42 -1.28 -10.43
CA ARG A 275 18.41 -2.24 -10.93
C ARG A 275 19.82 -1.65 -10.99
N TYR A 276 19.94 -0.41 -11.47
CA TYR A 276 21.21 0.30 -11.51
C TYR A 276 21.80 0.46 -10.11
N THR A 277 21.02 1.00 -9.16
CA THR A 277 21.49 1.19 -7.78
C THR A 277 21.80 -0.12 -7.07
N SER A 278 21.07 -1.21 -7.33
CA SER A 278 21.29 -2.51 -6.69
C SER A 278 22.53 -3.24 -7.19
N LYS A 279 23.02 -2.93 -8.40
CA LYS A 279 24.31 -3.45 -8.89
C LYS A 279 25.53 -2.77 -8.27
N HIS A 280 25.34 -1.58 -7.71
CA HIS A 280 26.41 -0.72 -7.18
C HIS A 280 26.34 -0.58 -5.64
N LYS A 281 25.50 -1.38 -4.97
CA LYS A 281 25.51 -1.58 -3.51
C LYS A 281 26.28 -2.84 -3.19
#